data_AF-A0A1G3VYF1-F1
#
_entry.id   AF-A0A1G3VYF1-F1
#
_cell.length_a   1.000
_cell.length_b   1.000
_cell.length_c   1.000
_cell.angle_alpha   90.00
_cell.angle_beta   90.00
_cell.angle_gamma   90.00
#
_symmetry.space_group_name_H-M   'P 1'
#
loop_
_entity.id
_entity.type
_entity.pdbx_description
1 polymer ?
#
loop_
_entity_poly.entity_id
_entity_poly.type
_entity_poly.pdbx_seq_one_letter_code
_entity_poly.pdbx_strand_id
1 'polypeptide(L)'
;MMKKLIFTCLLFGFLFAYPNVVSADTGYQSYESITLTEGKLLENYTKDEYKDYYSHVDSRKFLGWRIYKVNTNIKLSYISETLFSYYNDGYTPIEYTYKLDRKVTSKLGLSASGTIGVDFKNDRKVFTFDLEAQLKLTAEYTVSSEDKESIEIKLDVDPGTQVDLYIYGEGKITNGVAARYVFWIRANRGGFEVFIVTTQYQRLEKVRI
;
A
#
# COMPACT_ATOMS: atom_id res chain seq x y z
N MET A 1 40.98 11.77 -31.99
CA MET A 1 39.89 10.77 -31.97
C MET A 1 39.72 10.12 -30.58
N MET A 2 40.79 9.72 -29.90
CA MET A 2 40.76 9.12 -28.54
C MET A 2 40.06 9.99 -27.47
N LYS A 3 40.22 11.32 -27.48
CA LYS A 3 39.54 12.21 -26.52
C LYS A 3 38.02 12.16 -26.63
N LYS A 4 37.46 11.98 -27.83
CA LYS A 4 36.01 11.86 -28.05
C LYS A 4 35.50 10.51 -27.53
N LEU A 5 36.27 9.43 -27.72
CA LEU A 5 35.93 8.09 -27.27
C LEU A 5 35.95 7.97 -25.73
N ILE A 6 36.93 8.59 -25.08
CA ILE A 6 37.01 8.69 -23.61
C ILE A 6 35.81 9.47 -23.07
N PHE A 7 35.42 10.56 -23.71
CA PHE A 7 34.27 11.37 -23.29
C PHE A 7 32.96 10.58 -23.41
N THR A 8 32.79 9.79 -24.47
CA THR A 8 31.60 8.93 -24.65
C THR A 8 31.54 7.80 -23.62
N CYS A 9 32.68 7.17 -23.29
CA CYS A 9 32.75 6.15 -22.23
C CYS A 9 32.49 6.74 -20.83
N LEU A 10 32.98 7.95 -20.54
CA LEU A 10 32.71 8.67 -19.29
C LEU A 10 31.23 9.07 -19.16
N LEU A 11 30.62 9.50 -20.26
CA LEU A 11 29.19 9.82 -20.31
C LEU A 11 28.33 8.58 -20.05
N PHE A 12 28.71 7.42 -20.61
CA PHE A 12 28.06 6.15 -20.34
C PHE A 12 28.29 5.67 -18.90
N GLY A 13 29.49 5.84 -18.34
CA GLY A 13 29.79 5.50 -16.94
C GLY A 13 28.95 6.28 -15.92
N PHE A 14 28.69 7.56 -16.18
CA PHE A 14 27.81 8.39 -15.34
C PHE A 14 26.33 7.98 -15.39
N LEU A 15 25.87 7.35 -16.49
CA LEU A 15 24.50 6.87 -16.61
C LEU A 15 24.25 5.56 -15.84
N PHE A 16 25.30 4.83 -15.44
CA PHE A 16 25.21 3.57 -14.69
C PHE A 16 25.58 3.70 -13.20
N ALA A 17 26.16 4.83 -12.79
CA ALA A 17 26.59 5.07 -11.41
C ALA A 17 25.51 5.80 -10.58
N TYR A 18 24.38 5.15 -10.32
CA TYR A 18 23.46 5.56 -9.27
C TYR A 18 23.00 4.35 -8.45
N PRO A 19 23.64 4.07 -7.30
CA PRO A 19 23.05 3.20 -6.31
C PRO A 19 21.97 3.99 -5.58
N ASN A 20 20.73 3.92 -6.05
CA ASN A 20 19.59 4.29 -5.22
C ASN A 20 19.27 3.06 -4.35
N VAL A 21 19.82 3.05 -3.14
CA VAL A 21 19.25 2.23 -2.07
C VAL A 21 17.96 2.93 -1.67
N VAL A 22 16.84 2.29 -1.97
CA VAL A 22 15.53 2.81 -1.61
C VAL A 22 15.05 2.04 -0.40
N SER A 23 14.99 2.74 0.73
CA SER A 23 14.41 2.22 1.98
C SER A 23 12.94 1.91 1.77
N ALA A 24 12.53 0.72 2.20
CA ALA A 24 11.14 0.35 2.28
C ALA A 24 10.45 1.18 3.35
N ASP A 25 9.35 1.86 3.00
CA ASP A 25 8.39 2.35 3.98
C ASP A 25 6.98 1.91 3.59
N THR A 26 6.52 0.90 4.31
CA THR A 26 5.43 0.01 3.97
C THR A 26 4.12 0.58 4.48
N GLY A 27 3.51 1.48 3.70
CA GLY A 27 2.40 2.32 4.18
C GLY A 27 1.13 1.59 4.62
N TYR A 28 0.85 0.39 4.10
CA TYR A 28 -0.30 -0.43 4.51
C TYR A 28 0.11 -1.71 5.26
N GLN A 29 1.38 -2.14 5.18
CA GLN A 29 1.83 -3.35 5.90
C GLN A 29 1.93 -3.11 7.41
N SER A 30 1.77 -1.86 7.85
CA SER A 30 1.61 -1.51 9.26
C SER A 30 0.20 -1.74 9.80
N TYR A 31 -0.78 -2.12 8.96
CA TYR A 31 -2.14 -2.40 9.42
C TYR A 31 -2.18 -3.73 10.17
N GLU A 32 -2.94 -3.77 11.27
CA GLU A 32 -3.11 -4.97 12.10
C GLU A 32 -3.72 -6.13 11.31
N SER A 33 -4.70 -5.84 10.43
CA SER A 33 -5.25 -6.86 9.55
C SER A 33 -5.72 -6.28 8.23
N ILE A 34 -5.57 -7.08 7.17
CA ILE A 34 -6.07 -6.79 5.83
C ILE A 34 -6.76 -8.04 5.31
N THR A 35 -8.02 -7.91 4.95
CA THR A 35 -8.82 -8.98 4.34
C THR A 35 -9.18 -8.58 2.92
N LEU A 36 -8.78 -9.39 1.95
CA LEU A 36 -9.13 -9.20 0.55
C LEU A 36 -10.40 -9.99 0.24
N THR A 37 -11.26 -9.43 -0.62
CA THR A 37 -12.43 -10.15 -1.13
C THR A 37 -12.02 -11.34 -1.99
N GLU A 38 -10.95 -11.15 -2.78
CA GLU A 38 -10.39 -12.15 -3.70
C GLU A 38 -8.90 -11.84 -3.96
N GLY A 39 -8.13 -12.81 -4.42
CA GLY A 39 -6.71 -12.63 -4.72
C GLY A 39 -5.79 -12.70 -3.49
N LYS A 40 -4.56 -12.19 -3.66
CA LYS A 40 -3.47 -12.28 -2.67
C LYS A 40 -2.65 -10.99 -2.67
N LEU A 41 -2.11 -10.64 -1.50
CA LEU A 41 -1.08 -9.61 -1.34
C LEU A 41 0.25 -10.09 -1.94
N LEU A 42 1.11 -9.13 -2.31
CA LEU A 42 2.45 -9.43 -2.84
C LEU A 42 3.29 -10.38 -1.98
N GLU A 43 3.17 -10.27 -0.66
CA GLU A 43 3.90 -11.10 0.32
C GLU A 43 3.48 -12.58 0.27
N ASN A 44 2.26 -12.84 -0.19
CA ASN A 44 1.66 -14.18 -0.22
C ASN A 44 1.80 -14.86 -1.59
N TYR A 45 2.45 -14.22 -2.56
CA TYR A 45 2.77 -14.86 -3.84
C TYR A 45 3.96 -15.82 -3.71
N THR A 46 3.77 -17.03 -4.22
CA THR A 46 4.83 -18.04 -4.32
C THR A 46 5.84 -17.68 -5.41
N LYS A 47 7.03 -18.29 -5.34
CA LYS A 47 8.07 -18.11 -6.36
C LYS A 47 7.60 -18.54 -7.75
N ASP A 48 6.77 -19.57 -7.83
CA ASP A 48 6.24 -20.09 -9.09
C ASP A 48 5.21 -19.14 -9.70
N GLU A 49 4.31 -18.57 -8.89
CA GLU A 49 3.39 -17.50 -9.32
C GLU A 49 4.18 -16.30 -9.85
N TYR A 50 5.22 -15.86 -9.13
CA TYR A 50 6.08 -14.78 -9.63
C TYR A 50 6.76 -15.12 -10.96
N LYS A 51 7.25 -16.35 -11.12
CA LYS A 51 7.88 -16.80 -12.37
C LYS A 51 6.90 -16.75 -13.54
N ASP A 52 5.67 -17.18 -13.32
CA ASP A 52 4.61 -17.12 -14.32
C ASP A 52 4.27 -15.67 -14.69
N TYR A 53 4.04 -14.81 -13.69
CA TYR A 53 3.74 -13.41 -13.93
C TYR A 53 4.91 -12.68 -14.59
N TYR A 54 6.16 -12.99 -14.24
CA TYR A 54 7.33 -12.40 -14.88
C TYR A 54 7.42 -12.75 -16.38
N SER A 55 6.92 -13.91 -16.80
CA SER A 55 6.92 -14.29 -18.22
C SER A 55 6.18 -13.28 -19.10
N HIS A 56 5.16 -12.62 -18.54
CA HIS A 56 4.35 -11.60 -19.22
C HIS A 56 5.08 -10.25 -19.40
N VAL A 57 6.14 -9.99 -18.61
CA VAL A 57 6.95 -8.76 -18.69
C VAL A 57 8.36 -8.98 -19.23
N ASP A 58 8.69 -10.23 -19.58
CA ASP A 58 10.05 -10.64 -19.96
C ASP A 58 10.40 -10.36 -21.44
N SER A 59 9.42 -9.97 -22.25
CA SER A 59 9.61 -9.66 -23.67
C SER A 59 10.37 -8.35 -23.89
N ARG A 60 11.23 -8.36 -24.91
CA ARG A 60 12.12 -7.23 -25.26
C ARG A 60 11.32 -5.94 -25.49
N LYS A 61 11.81 -4.84 -24.93
CA LYS A 61 11.30 -3.47 -25.15
C LYS A 61 12.48 -2.51 -25.23
N PHE A 62 12.46 -1.55 -26.14
CA PHE A 62 13.60 -0.63 -26.34
C PHE A 62 13.84 0.24 -25.09
N LEU A 63 12.78 0.86 -24.57
CA LEU A 63 12.83 1.76 -23.44
C LEU A 63 11.50 1.76 -22.69
N GLY A 64 11.56 1.93 -21.36
CA GLY A 64 10.39 2.12 -20.49
C GLY A 64 9.91 0.83 -19.81
N TRP A 65 8.72 0.90 -19.20
CA TRP A 65 8.19 -0.21 -18.41
C TRP A 65 7.31 -1.15 -19.23
N ARG A 66 7.36 -2.44 -18.90
CA ARG A 66 6.29 -3.41 -19.16
C ARG A 66 5.62 -3.72 -17.84
N ILE A 67 4.30 -3.71 -17.84
CA ILE A 67 3.48 -3.86 -16.64
C ILE A 67 2.47 -4.97 -16.94
N TYR A 68 2.38 -5.92 -16.04
CA TYR A 68 1.34 -6.93 -16.02
C TYR A 68 0.58 -6.80 -14.70
N LYS A 69 -0.72 -6.47 -14.79
CA LYS A 69 -1.60 -6.36 -13.62
C LYS A 69 -2.23 -7.73 -13.40
N VAL A 70 -1.98 -8.32 -12.24
CA VAL A 70 -2.58 -9.60 -11.83
C VAL A 70 -3.98 -9.31 -11.28
N ASN A 71 -4.06 -8.40 -10.32
CA ASN A 71 -5.31 -7.95 -9.73
C ASN A 71 -5.50 -6.46 -9.97
N THR A 72 -6.74 -6.05 -10.29
CA THR A 72 -7.06 -4.64 -10.54
C THR A 72 -8.29 -4.23 -9.74
N ASN A 73 -8.16 -3.20 -8.91
CA ASN A 73 -9.23 -2.60 -8.13
C ASN A 73 -10.03 -3.59 -7.26
N ILE A 74 -9.34 -4.58 -6.69
CA ILE A 74 -9.96 -5.56 -5.80
C ILE A 74 -10.32 -4.89 -4.48
N LYS A 75 -11.54 -5.12 -4.00
CA LYS A 75 -12.01 -4.58 -2.72
C LYS A 75 -11.36 -5.31 -1.56
N LEU A 76 -11.02 -4.54 -0.53
CA LEU A 76 -10.50 -5.06 0.73
C LEU A 76 -11.10 -4.28 1.90
N SER A 77 -11.08 -4.93 3.05
CA SER A 77 -11.33 -4.34 4.36
C SER A 77 -10.07 -4.45 5.21
N TYR A 78 -9.79 -3.46 6.05
CA TYR A 78 -8.63 -3.47 6.91
C TYR A 78 -8.94 -2.91 8.30
N ILE A 79 -8.19 -3.39 9.29
CA ILE A 79 -8.11 -2.80 10.63
C ILE A 79 -6.74 -2.15 10.73
N SER A 80 -6.72 -0.83 10.87
CA SER A 80 -5.46 -0.07 10.94
C SER A 80 -4.79 -0.23 12.29
N GLU A 81 -5.52 0.11 13.35
CA GLU A 81 -5.05 0.07 14.74
C GLU A 81 -6.24 -0.11 15.68
N THR A 82 -6.03 -0.87 16.75
CA THR A 82 -6.96 -0.99 17.87
C THR A 82 -6.63 0.10 18.88
N LEU A 83 -7.54 1.06 19.06
CA LEU A 83 -7.35 2.22 19.94
C LEU A 83 -7.57 1.85 21.40
N PHE A 84 -8.51 0.95 21.66
CA PHE A 84 -8.92 0.55 22.99
C PHE A 84 -9.57 -0.83 22.98
N SER A 85 -9.31 -1.61 24.03
CA SER A 85 -9.91 -2.90 24.27
C SER A 85 -10.12 -3.06 25.78
N TYR A 86 -11.35 -3.32 26.20
CA TYR A 86 -11.71 -3.38 27.62
C TYR A 86 -12.60 -4.58 27.93
N TYR A 87 -12.19 -5.32 28.95
CA TYR A 87 -12.79 -6.56 29.38
C TYR A 87 -13.53 -6.31 30.69
N ASN A 88 -14.81 -6.63 30.75
CA ASN A 88 -15.55 -6.63 32.01
C ASN A 88 -15.59 -8.05 32.60
N ASP A 89 -14.55 -8.40 33.34
CA ASP A 89 -14.49 -9.63 34.14
C ASP A 89 -15.24 -9.51 35.49
N GLY A 90 -15.84 -8.34 35.75
CA GLY A 90 -16.61 -8.08 36.95
C GLY A 90 -18.00 -8.71 36.90
N TYR A 91 -18.74 -8.56 38.00
CA TYR A 91 -20.11 -9.07 38.14
C TYR A 91 -21.19 -8.02 37.88
N THR A 92 -20.80 -6.76 37.66
CA THR A 92 -21.72 -5.64 37.42
C THR A 92 -21.40 -4.95 36.09
N PRO A 93 -22.42 -4.38 35.40
CA PRO A 93 -22.19 -3.57 34.21
C PRO A 93 -21.34 -2.34 34.50
N ILE A 94 -20.54 -1.92 33.52
CA ILE A 94 -19.69 -0.72 33.59
C ILE A 94 -20.17 0.28 32.55
N GLU A 95 -20.64 1.45 33.00
CA GLU A 95 -21.05 2.54 32.10
C GLU A 95 -19.83 3.17 31.44
N TYR A 96 -19.79 3.19 30.12
CA TYR A 96 -18.72 3.77 29.32
C TYR A 96 -19.26 4.85 28.40
N THR A 97 -18.63 6.02 28.43
CA THR A 97 -18.96 7.14 27.53
C THR A 97 -17.80 7.36 26.58
N TYR A 98 -18.05 7.20 25.29
CA TYR A 98 -17.08 7.37 24.22
C TYR A 98 -17.45 8.55 23.33
N LYS A 99 -16.45 9.35 22.97
CA LYS A 99 -16.59 10.42 21.99
C LYS A 99 -15.90 9.99 20.69
N LEU A 100 -16.72 9.66 19.70
CA LEU A 100 -16.30 9.24 18.37
C LEU A 100 -15.97 10.48 17.54
N ASP A 101 -14.77 10.54 16.99
CA ASP A 101 -14.38 11.58 16.03
C ASP A 101 -14.22 10.95 14.65
N ARG A 102 -15.24 11.10 13.79
CA ARG A 102 -15.17 10.56 12.43
C ARG A 102 -14.27 11.46 11.59
N LYS A 103 -13.24 10.88 10.97
CA LYS A 103 -12.40 11.55 9.97
C LYS A 103 -12.34 10.72 8.70
N VAL A 104 -13.10 11.13 7.67
CA VAL A 104 -13.03 10.49 6.35
C VAL A 104 -11.74 10.94 5.66
N THR A 105 -10.76 10.05 5.56
CA THR A 105 -9.50 10.33 4.86
C THR A 105 -9.28 9.29 3.78
N SER A 106 -9.09 9.76 2.55
CA SER A 106 -8.56 8.95 1.45
C SER A 106 -7.02 8.96 1.55
N LYS A 107 -6.40 7.78 1.68
CA LYS A 107 -4.94 7.60 1.79
C LYS A 107 -4.46 6.64 0.69
N LEU A 108 -3.24 6.87 0.21
CA LEU A 108 -2.57 6.00 -0.76
C LEU A 108 -1.41 5.26 -0.08
N GLY A 109 -1.39 3.94 -0.21
CA GLY A 109 -0.26 3.08 0.14
C GLY A 109 0.39 2.53 -1.12
N LEU A 110 1.71 2.61 -1.24
CA LEU A 110 2.48 1.97 -2.30
C LEU A 110 3.43 0.94 -1.67
N SER A 111 3.58 -0.21 -2.31
CA SER A 111 4.64 -1.16 -2.02
C SER A 111 5.22 -1.75 -3.30
N ALA A 112 6.45 -2.22 -3.18
CA ALA A 112 7.19 -2.82 -4.27
C ALA A 112 8.05 -3.97 -3.75
N SER A 113 8.41 -4.88 -4.65
CA SER A 113 9.34 -5.98 -4.36
C SER A 113 10.45 -6.05 -5.40
N GLY A 114 11.51 -6.80 -5.09
CA GLY A 114 12.66 -6.98 -5.99
C GLY A 114 13.49 -5.71 -6.14
N THR A 115 13.77 -5.31 -7.39
CA THR A 115 14.61 -4.14 -7.70
C THR A 115 13.79 -2.88 -8.00
N ILE A 116 12.47 -2.93 -7.74
CA ILE A 116 11.58 -1.78 -7.78
C ILE A 116 11.49 -1.23 -6.36
N GLY A 117 11.67 0.08 -6.21
CA GLY A 117 11.58 0.78 -4.93
C GLY A 117 10.44 1.81 -4.92
N VAL A 118 10.14 2.31 -3.72
CA VAL A 118 9.22 3.44 -3.47
C VAL A 118 10.01 4.57 -2.82
N ASP A 119 10.09 5.73 -3.46
CA ASP A 119 10.76 6.93 -2.93
C ASP A 119 9.76 7.98 -2.44
N PHE A 120 10.25 8.88 -1.58
CA PHE A 120 9.50 10.02 -1.08
C PHE A 120 9.96 11.29 -1.80
N LYS A 121 9.07 11.92 -2.55
CA LYS A 121 9.30 13.24 -3.15
C LYS A 121 8.26 14.21 -2.64
N ASN A 122 8.68 15.29 -2.00
CA ASN A 122 7.79 16.36 -1.48
C ASN A 122 6.60 15.78 -0.69
N ASP A 123 6.90 14.93 0.30
CA ASP A 123 5.92 14.25 1.16
C ASP A 123 4.92 13.32 0.45
N ARG A 124 5.15 13.00 -0.83
CA ARG A 124 4.37 12.02 -1.60
C ARG A 124 5.20 10.77 -1.86
N LYS A 125 4.59 9.60 -1.61
CA LYS A 125 5.14 8.30 -1.99
C LYS A 125 4.99 8.12 -3.49
N VAL A 126 6.08 7.86 -4.20
CA VAL A 126 6.12 7.63 -5.65
C VAL A 126 6.95 6.37 -5.94
N PHE A 127 6.73 5.74 -7.09
CA PHE A 127 7.60 4.62 -7.48
C PHE A 127 8.91 5.13 -8.07
N THR A 128 10.01 4.48 -7.69
CA THR A 128 11.32 4.80 -8.27
C THR A 128 11.33 4.48 -9.77
N PHE A 129 12.02 5.34 -10.54
CA PHE A 129 12.16 5.23 -12.00
C PHE A 129 10.86 5.40 -12.81
N ASP A 130 9.93 6.24 -12.33
CA ASP A 130 8.73 6.72 -13.04
C ASP A 130 7.71 5.62 -13.43
N LEU A 131 7.64 4.52 -12.68
CA LEU A 131 6.63 3.47 -12.89
C LEU A 131 5.21 4.01 -12.63
N GLU A 132 5.06 4.91 -11.65
CA GLU A 132 3.78 5.51 -11.27
C GLU A 132 3.04 6.14 -12.45
N ALA A 133 3.74 6.95 -13.26
CA ALA A 133 3.16 7.60 -14.42
C ALA A 133 2.62 6.59 -15.45
N GLN A 134 3.27 5.42 -15.59
CA GLN A 134 2.84 4.36 -16.50
C GLN A 134 1.70 3.52 -15.95
N LEU A 135 1.61 3.38 -14.62
CA LEU A 135 0.48 2.73 -13.97
C LEU A 135 -0.81 3.54 -14.15
N LYS A 136 -0.72 4.78 -14.65
CA LYS A 136 -1.81 5.75 -14.70
C LYS A 136 -2.51 5.75 -13.36
N LEU A 137 -1.74 5.93 -12.29
CA LEU A 137 -2.32 6.23 -10.98
C LEU A 137 -2.92 7.64 -11.13
N THR A 138 -4.09 7.67 -11.76
CA THR A 138 -4.83 8.87 -12.10
C THR A 138 -5.15 9.56 -10.81
N ALA A 139 -5.00 10.88 -10.84
CA ALA A 139 -5.21 11.77 -9.72
C ALA A 139 -6.67 11.89 -9.27
N GLU A 140 -7.29 10.76 -8.90
CA GLU A 140 -8.39 10.72 -7.93
C GLU A 140 -7.83 10.89 -6.50
N TYR A 141 -6.78 11.70 -6.35
CA TYR A 141 -5.97 11.85 -5.14
C TYR A 141 -6.55 12.84 -4.13
N THR A 142 -7.71 13.43 -4.38
CA THR A 142 -8.22 14.49 -3.51
C THR A 142 -9.73 14.51 -3.45
N VAL A 143 -10.30 13.68 -2.59
CA VAL A 143 -11.37 14.14 -1.70
C VAL A 143 -11.05 13.61 -0.31
N SER A 144 -10.19 14.33 0.41
CA SER A 144 -10.26 14.37 1.87
C SER A 144 -11.40 15.31 2.22
N SER A 145 -12.64 14.82 2.23
CA SER A 145 -13.70 15.55 2.93
C SER A 145 -13.46 15.30 4.41
N GLU A 146 -12.87 16.27 5.09
CA GLU A 146 -12.70 16.19 6.53
C GLU A 146 -14.05 16.53 7.19
N ASP A 147 -14.99 15.60 7.09
CA ASP A 147 -16.27 15.70 7.80
C ASP A 147 -16.02 15.25 9.23
N LYS A 148 -15.72 16.21 10.11
CA LYS A 148 -15.61 15.97 11.55
C LYS A 148 -17.01 15.89 12.14
N GLU A 149 -17.48 14.67 12.29
CA GLU A 149 -18.68 14.36 13.05
C GLU A 149 -18.25 13.84 14.42
N SER A 150 -18.66 14.54 15.48
CA SER A 150 -18.38 14.14 16.85
C SER A 150 -19.65 13.58 17.48
N ILE A 151 -19.64 12.30 17.83
CA ILE A 151 -20.80 11.59 18.38
C ILE A 151 -20.44 11.09 19.77
N GLU A 152 -21.26 11.40 20.76
CA GLU A 152 -21.12 10.84 22.11
C GLU A 152 -21.99 9.58 22.23
N ILE A 153 -21.35 8.45 22.50
CA ILE A 153 -21.99 7.14 22.65
C ILE A 153 -21.85 6.72 24.11
N LYS A 154 -22.98 6.42 24.76
CA LYS A 154 -23.03 5.82 26.10
C LYS A 154 -23.42 4.36 25.95
N LEU A 155 -22.63 3.47 26.53
CA LEU A 155 -22.86 2.03 26.47
C LEU A 155 -22.53 1.38 27.81
N ASP A 156 -23.25 0.31 28.12
CA ASP A 156 -22.98 -0.52 29.29
C ASP A 156 -22.18 -1.74 28.84
N VAL A 157 -21.00 -1.94 29.44
CA VAL A 157 -20.19 -3.15 29.26
C VAL A 157 -20.69 -4.18 30.25
N ASP A 158 -21.35 -5.24 29.78
CA ASP A 158 -21.91 -6.28 30.66
C ASP A 158 -20.81 -7.21 31.18
N PRO A 159 -21.00 -7.85 32.35
CA PRO A 159 -20.17 -8.96 32.81
C PRO A 159 -19.94 -10.03 31.74
N GLY A 160 -18.69 -10.44 31.53
CA GLY A 160 -18.30 -11.42 30.51
C GLY A 160 -18.39 -10.90 29.07
N THR A 161 -18.33 -9.57 28.89
CA THR A 161 -18.23 -8.95 27.57
C THR A 161 -17.01 -8.06 27.47
N GLN A 162 -16.54 -7.89 26.25
CA GLN A 162 -15.42 -7.06 25.85
C GLN A 162 -15.92 -5.96 24.93
N VAL A 163 -15.38 -4.76 25.07
CA VAL A 163 -15.60 -3.66 24.13
C VAL A 163 -14.29 -3.30 23.47
N ASP A 164 -14.30 -3.35 22.14
CA ASP A 164 -13.18 -3.03 21.28
C ASP A 164 -13.50 -1.81 20.43
N LEU A 165 -12.58 -0.86 20.43
CA LEU A 165 -12.59 0.30 19.57
C LEU A 165 -11.39 0.23 18.66
N TYR A 166 -11.63 0.13 17.37
CA TYR A 166 -10.58 0.02 16.36
C TYR A 166 -10.90 0.88 15.14
N ILE A 167 -9.85 1.28 14.42
CA ILE A 167 -9.99 1.99 13.15
C ILE A 167 -10.20 0.97 12.05
N TYR A 168 -11.40 0.94 11.51
CA TYR A 168 -11.78 0.12 10.38
C TYR A 168 -11.79 0.94 9.09
N GLY A 169 -11.44 0.33 7.98
CA GLY A 169 -11.54 0.97 6.68
C GLY A 169 -11.78 0.00 5.55
N GLU A 170 -12.21 0.57 4.44
CA GLU A 170 -12.34 -0.12 3.17
C GLU A 170 -11.40 0.51 2.16
N GLY A 171 -10.95 -0.30 1.21
CA GLY A 171 -10.06 0.16 0.17
C GLY A 171 -10.12 -0.68 -1.08
N LYS A 172 -9.26 -0.31 -2.02
CA LYS A 172 -9.03 -1.04 -3.26
C LYS A 172 -7.54 -1.30 -3.41
N ILE A 173 -7.22 -2.48 -3.93
CA ILE A 173 -5.85 -2.87 -4.23
C ILE A 173 -5.69 -3.25 -5.69
N THR A 174 -4.59 -2.81 -6.27
CA THR A 174 -4.14 -3.22 -7.59
C THR A 174 -2.71 -3.71 -7.46
N ASN A 175 -2.45 -4.94 -7.90
CA ASN A 175 -1.12 -5.52 -7.83
C ASN A 175 -0.73 -6.28 -9.09
N GLY A 176 0.57 -6.49 -9.24
CA GLY A 176 1.12 -7.19 -10.37
C GLY A 176 2.64 -7.11 -10.42
N VAL A 177 3.20 -7.30 -11.61
CA VAL A 177 4.65 -7.25 -11.84
C VAL A 177 5.01 -6.25 -12.92
N ALA A 178 6.19 -5.68 -12.80
CA ALA A 178 6.73 -4.75 -13.78
C ALA A 178 8.21 -5.03 -14.07
N ALA A 179 8.63 -4.70 -15.29
CA ALA A 179 10.02 -4.75 -15.72
C ALA A 179 10.39 -3.48 -16.50
N ARG A 180 11.49 -2.84 -16.12
CA ARG A 180 12.02 -1.64 -16.79
C ARG A 180 13.10 -2.02 -17.79
N TYR A 181 12.99 -1.48 -18.99
CA TYR A 181 13.96 -1.68 -20.06
C TYR A 181 14.66 -0.37 -20.42
N VAL A 182 15.96 -0.47 -20.67
CA VAL A 182 16.82 0.62 -21.16
C VAL A 182 17.71 0.03 -22.25
N PHE A 183 17.62 0.57 -23.47
CA PHE A 183 18.33 0.05 -24.65
C PHE A 183 18.17 -1.47 -24.84
N TRP A 184 16.94 -1.98 -24.77
CA TRP A 184 16.61 -3.43 -24.86
C TRP A 184 17.07 -4.31 -23.69
N ILE A 185 17.85 -3.78 -22.75
CA ILE A 185 18.34 -4.51 -21.58
C ILE A 185 17.38 -4.26 -20.41
N ARG A 186 17.05 -5.31 -19.68
CA ARG A 186 16.23 -5.20 -18.47
C ARG A 186 17.07 -4.63 -17.34
N ALA A 187 16.72 -3.45 -16.86
CA ALA A 187 17.41 -2.76 -15.77
C ALA A 187 16.80 -3.11 -14.40
N ASN A 188 15.47 -3.19 -14.32
CA ASN A 188 14.75 -3.47 -13.08
C ASN A 188 13.62 -4.45 -13.33
N ARG A 189 13.28 -5.23 -12.31
CA ARG A 189 12.13 -6.15 -12.26
C ARG A 189 11.66 -6.34 -10.82
N GLY A 190 10.36 -6.44 -10.64
CA GLY A 190 9.75 -6.61 -9.33
C GLY A 190 8.23 -6.67 -9.37
N GLY A 191 7.63 -6.97 -8.22
CA GLY A 191 6.21 -6.79 -7.96
C GLY A 191 5.91 -5.34 -7.57
N PHE A 192 4.70 -4.89 -7.84
CA PHE A 192 4.17 -3.62 -7.36
C PHE A 192 2.76 -3.82 -6.81
N GLU A 193 2.41 -3.05 -5.80
CA GLU A 193 1.09 -3.03 -5.22
C GLU A 193 0.71 -1.61 -4.81
N VAL A 194 -0.50 -1.25 -5.18
CA VAL A 194 -1.08 0.07 -4.99
C VAL A 194 -2.35 -0.13 -4.20
N PHE A 195 -2.35 0.42 -3.01
CA PHE A 195 -3.41 0.37 -2.05
C PHE A 195 -4.06 1.74 -1.94
N ILE A 196 -5.38 1.80 -2.11
CA ILE A 196 -6.16 3.04 -2.04
C ILE A 196 -7.18 2.87 -0.93
N VAL A 197 -7.03 3.63 0.15
CA VAL A 197 -8.06 3.77 1.18
C VAL A 197 -9.20 4.60 0.60
N THR A 198 -10.39 4.02 0.57
CA THR A 198 -11.61 4.72 0.15
C THR A 198 -12.33 5.32 1.35
N THR A 199 -12.42 4.59 2.45
CA THR A 199 -13.12 5.01 3.66
C THR A 199 -12.35 4.55 4.88
N GLN A 200 -12.34 5.40 5.92
CA GLN A 200 -11.75 5.08 7.21
C GLN A 200 -12.65 5.68 8.29
N TYR A 201 -12.99 4.88 9.29
CA TYR A 201 -13.82 5.29 10.42
C TYR A 201 -13.48 4.47 11.68
N GLN A 202 -13.79 5.04 12.82
CA GLN A 202 -13.70 4.32 14.09
C GLN A 202 -14.93 3.40 14.22
N ARG A 203 -14.69 2.14 14.58
CA ARG A 203 -15.72 1.13 14.83
C ARG A 203 -15.62 0.68 16.27
N LEU A 204 -16.77 0.68 16.95
CA LEU A 204 -16.93 0.22 18.31
C LEU A 204 -17.74 -1.08 18.29
N GLU A 205 -17.21 -2.14 18.89
CA GLU A 205 -17.82 -3.46 18.88
C GLU A 205 -17.84 -4.04 20.29
N LYS A 206 -18.99 -4.60 20.68
CA LYS A 206 -19.14 -5.32 21.94
C LYS A 206 -19.22 -6.81 21.64
N VAL A 207 -18.26 -7.57 22.12
CA VAL A 207 -18.14 -9.01 21.88
C VAL A 207 -18.32 -9.75 23.19
N ARG A 208 -18.93 -10.94 23.14
CA ARG A 208 -19.02 -11.83 24.30
C ARG A 208 -17.74 -12.64 24.41
N ILE A 209 -17.19 -12.71 25.63
CA ILE A 209 -16.02 -13.54 25.97
C ILE A 209 -16.47 -14.98 26.26
#